data_AF-A0A353LUS7-F1
#
_entry.id   AF-A0A353LUS7-F1
#
_cell.length_a   1.000
_cell.length_b   1.000
_cell.length_c   1.000
_cell.angle_alpha   90.00
_cell.angle_beta   90.00
_cell.angle_gamma   90.00
#
_symmetry.space_group_name_H-M   'P 1'
#
loop_
_entity.id
_entity.type
_entity.pdbx_description
1 polymer ?
#
loop_
_entity_poly.entity_id
_entity_poly.type
_entity_poly.pdbx_seq_one_letter_code
_entity_poly.pdbx_strand_id
1 'polypeptide(L)' 'DPADHQARFDLAVALAAKGEKQQAADHLLEIIRRERSWNDDAARKQLLSFFEMFGATDPVTIEARRNLSSILFA' A
#
# COMPACT_ATOMS: atom_id res chain seq x y z
N ASP A 1 -6.63 -10.87 12.60
CA ASP A 1 -5.98 -10.13 13.69
C ASP A 1 -5.55 -8.77 13.14
N PRO A 2 -5.85 -7.63 13.79
CA PRO A 2 -5.35 -6.32 13.37
C PRO A 2 -3.84 -6.23 13.16
N ALA A 3 -3.06 -7.08 13.83
CA ALA A 3 -1.60 -7.20 13.72
C ALA A 3 -1.13 -8.19 12.63
N ASP A 4 -2.04 -8.89 11.96
CA ASP A 4 -1.66 -9.78 10.86
C ASP A 4 -1.39 -8.98 9.58
N HIS A 5 -0.14 -8.55 9.44
CA HIS A 5 0.35 -7.84 8.28
C HIS A 5 0.33 -8.71 7.02
N GLN A 6 0.48 -10.03 7.15
CA GLN A 6 0.41 -10.94 6.00
C GLN A 6 -1.01 -10.98 5.43
N ALA A 7 -2.03 -11.22 6.26
CA ALA A 7 -3.42 -11.22 5.81
C ALA A 7 -3.83 -9.87 5.20
N ARG A 8 -3.33 -8.76 5.75
CA ARG A 8 -3.58 -7.41 5.21
C ARG A 8 -2.91 -7.21 3.85
N PHE A 9 -1.71 -7.73 3.67
CA PHE A 9 -0.98 -7.68 2.41
C PHE A 9 -1.72 -8.49 1.33
N ASP A 10 -2.10 -9.73 1.65
CA ASP A 10 -2.81 -10.61 0.73
C ASP A 10 -4.17 -10.01 0.32
N LEU A 11 -4.88 -9.39 1.27
CA LEU A 11 -6.10 -8.65 1.00
C LEU A 11 -5.86 -7.48 0.04
N ALA A 12 -4.79 -6.70 0.23
CA ALA A 12 -4.46 -5.59 -0.66
C ALA A 12 -4.21 -6.07 -2.10
N VAL A 13 -3.48 -7.18 -2.27
CA VAL A 13 -3.25 -7.78 -3.59
C VAL A 13 -4.56 -8.24 -4.23
N ALA A 14 -5.43 -8.91 -3.46
CA ALA A 14 -6.73 -9.36 -3.95
C ALA A 14 -7.66 -8.18 -4.34
N LEU A 15 -7.62 -7.08 -3.59
CA LEU A 15 -8.39 -5.87 -3.89
C LEU A 15 -7.89 -5.20 -5.17
N ALA A 16 -6.57 -5.06 -5.34
CA ALA A 16 -6.00 -4.51 -6.56
C ALA A 16 -6.39 -5.32 -7.80
N ALA A 17 -6.39 -6.66 -7.70
CA ALA A 17 -6.84 -7.55 -8.77
C ALA A 17 -8.33 -7.38 -9.12
N LYS A 18 -9.16 -6.89 -8.18
CA LYS A 18 -10.58 -6.57 -8.40
C LYS A 18 -10.81 -5.13 -8.89
N GLY A 19 -9.76 -4.32 -9.05
CA GLY A 19 -9.87 -2.91 -9.40
C GLY A 19 -10.18 -1.99 -8.22
N GLU A 20 -10.21 -2.51 -6.99
CA GLU A 20 -10.43 -1.76 -5.74
C GLU A 20 -9.13 -1.04 -5.31
N LYS A 21 -8.64 -0.14 -6.18
CA LYS A 21 -7.31 0.48 -6.09
C LYS A 21 -7.08 1.22 -4.76
N GLN A 22 -8.06 2.02 -4.34
CA GLN A 22 -7.97 2.84 -3.13
C GLN A 22 -7.82 1.95 -1.88
N GLN A 23 -8.72 0.98 -1.73
CA GLN A 23 -8.69 0.05 -0.59
C GLN A 23 -7.38 -0.74 -0.56
N ALA A 24 -6.89 -1.18 -1.72
CA ALA A 24 -5.61 -1.88 -1.82
C ALA A 24 -4.44 -1.01 -1.31
N ALA A 25 -4.38 0.26 -1.74
CA ALA A 25 -3.35 1.19 -1.28
C ALA A 25 -3.44 1.46 0.23
N ASP A 26 -4.65 1.66 0.76
CA ASP A 26 -4.87 1.96 2.18
C ASP A 26 -4.40 0.81 3.09
N HIS A 27 -4.64 -0.44 2.68
CA HIS A 27 -4.15 -1.61 3.41
C HIS A 27 -2.62 -1.67 3.47
N LEU A 28 -1.92 -1.38 2.37
CA LEU A 28 -0.45 -1.37 2.35
C LEU A 28 0.12 -0.19 3.16
N LEU A 29 -0.49 1.00 3.06
CA LEU A 29 -0.12 2.17 3.85
C LEU A 29 -0.27 1.90 5.35
N GLU A 30 -1.30 1.14 5.76
CA GLU A 30 -1.48 0.76 7.16
C GLU A 30 -0.40 -0.21 7.67
N ILE A 31 0.08 -1.14 6.83
CA ILE A 31 1.24 -1.97 7.19
C ILE A 31 2.45 -1.05 7.40
N ILE A 32 2.75 -0.17 6.44
CA ILE A 32 3.92 0.72 6.51
C ILE A 32 3.84 1.67 7.72
N ARG A 33 2.64 2.13 8.07
CA ARG A 33 2.40 2.98 9.25
C ARG A 33 2.71 2.24 10.56
N ARG A 34 2.37 0.95 10.65
CA ARG A 34 2.58 0.14 11.86
C ARG A 34 4.00 -0.40 11.96
N GLU A 35 4.53 -0.94 10.87
CA GLU A 35 5.85 -1.54 10.80
C GLU A 35 6.46 -1.31 9.42
N ARG A 36 7.29 -0.27 9.30
CA ARG A 36 7.87 0.17 8.02
C ARG A 36 8.70 -0.92 7.34
N SER A 37 9.45 -1.69 8.12
CA SER A 37 10.38 -2.73 7.66
C SER A 37 9.75 -4.13 7.56
N TRP A 38 8.43 -4.25 7.74
CA TRP A 38 7.76 -5.54 7.71
C TRP A 38 8.08 -6.30 6.43
N ASN A 39 8.56 -7.54 6.58
CA ASN A 39 8.89 -8.46 5.50
C ASN A 39 9.81 -7.82 4.43
N ASP A 40 10.95 -7.27 4.87
CA ASP A 40 11.93 -6.59 4.00
C ASP A 40 11.31 -5.49 3.13
N ASP A 41 10.47 -4.65 3.73
CA ASP A 41 9.71 -3.58 3.09
C ASP A 41 8.68 -4.07 2.04
N ALA A 42 8.17 -5.31 2.14
CA ALA A 42 7.26 -5.89 1.15
C ALA A 42 6.06 -4.98 0.85
N ALA A 43 5.44 -4.39 1.88
CA ALA A 43 4.29 -3.49 1.70
C ALA A 43 4.64 -2.24 0.88
N ARG A 44 5.81 -1.64 1.12
CA ARG A 44 6.28 -0.48 0.35
C ARG A 44 6.56 -0.87 -1.09
N LYS A 45 7.27 -1.98 -1.32
CA LYS A 45 7.59 -2.48 -2.67
C LYS A 45 6.32 -2.77 -3.46
N GLN A 46 5.34 -3.43 -2.85
CA GLN A 46 4.07 -3.73 -3.49
C GLN A 46 3.28 -2.45 -3.83
N LEU A 47 3.28 -1.47 -2.94
CA LEU A 47 2.62 -0.18 -3.18
C LEU A 47 3.25 0.57 -4.36
N LEU A 48 4.58 0.53 -4.50
CA LEU A 48 5.28 1.09 -5.66
C LEU A 48 4.91 0.36 -6.96
N SER A 49 4.81 -0.97 -6.92
CA SER A 49 4.35 -1.76 -8.07
C SER A 49 2.91 -1.39 -8.48
N PHE A 50 2.02 -1.14 -7.51
CA PHE A 50 0.68 -0.62 -7.81
C PHE A 50 0.72 0.74 -8.52
N PHE A 51 1.64 1.64 -8.15
CA PHE A 51 1.77 2.93 -8.84
C PHE A 51 2.22 2.78 -10.29
N GLU A 52 3.09 1.81 -10.58
CA GLU A 52 3.50 1.48 -11.95
C GLU A 52 2.32 0.91 -12.75
N MET A 53 1.51 0.04 -12.13
CA MET A 53 0.35 -0.59 -12.76
C MET A 53 -0.83 0.38 -12.99
N PHE A 54 -1.13 1.24 -12.02
CA PHE A 54 -2.23 2.21 -12.11
C PHE A 54 -1.87 3.42 -12.97
N GLY A 55 -0.58 3.77 -13.01
CA GLY A 55 -0.05 4.95 -13.69
C GLY A 55 0.17 6.13 -12.74
N ALA A 56 1.12 6.98 -13.11
CA ALA A 56 1.56 8.10 -12.27
C ALA A 56 0.53 9.23 -12.09
N THR A 57 -0.43 9.33 -13.02
CA THR A 57 -1.50 10.35 -13.01
C THR A 57 -2.82 9.83 -12.45
N ASP A 58 -2.88 8.55 -12.05
CA ASP A 58 -4.06 7.99 -11.40
C ASP A 58 -4.29 8.70 -10.05
N PRO A 59 -5.53 9.14 -9.74
CA PRO A 59 -5.83 9.82 -8.49
C PRO A 59 -5.40 9.05 -7.24
N VAL A 60 -5.55 7.72 -7.24
CA VAL A 60 -5.16 6.84 -6.12
C VAL A 60 -3.65 6.84 -5.96
N THR A 61 -2.90 6.77 -7.08
CA THR A 61 -1.44 6.85 -7.06
C THR A 61 -0.96 8.17 -6.45
N ILE A 62 -1.57 9.29 -6.85
CA ILE A 62 -1.21 10.63 -6.36
C ILE A 62 -1.45 10.72 -4.85
N GLU A 63 -2.62 10.31 -4.39
CA GLU A 63 -2.99 10.37 -2.98
C GLU A 63 -2.10 9.45 -2.13
N ALA A 64 -1.92 8.19 -2.55
CA ALA A 64 -1.14 7.22 -1.82
C ALA A 64 0.34 7.60 -1.74
N ARG A 65 0.92 8.24 -2.78
CA ARG A 65 2.29 8.81 -2.71
C ARG A 65 2.41 9.91 -1.65
N ARG A 66 1.42 10.80 -1.58
CA ARG A 66 1.39 11.86 -0.55
C ARG A 66 1.31 11.24 0.85
N ASN A 67 0.45 10.25 1.04
CA ASN A 67 0.28 9.57 2.32
C ASN A 67 1.53 8.78 2.71
N LEU A 68 2.16 8.08 1.76
CA LEU A 68 3.43 7.38 1.98
C LEU A 68 4.53 8.33 2.42
N SER A 69 4.69 9.48 1.74
CA SER A 69 5.67 10.50 2.13
C SER A 69 5.42 11.00 3.55
N SER A 70 4.17 11.33 3.89
CA SER A 70 3.81 11.73 5.24
C SER A 70 4.10 10.65 6.29
N ILE A 71 3.93 9.36 5.97
CA ILE A 71 4.22 8.26 6.90
C ILE A 71 5.73 8.10 7.10
N LEU A 72 6.55 8.29 6.06
CA LEU A 72 8.00 8.05 6.11
C LEU A 72 8.77 9.19 6.78
N PHE A 73 8.27 10.41 6.68
CA PHE A 73 8.96 11.62 7.15
C PHE A 73 8.27 12.35 8.32
N ALA A 74 7.19 11.77 8.87
CA ALA A 74 6.70 12.08 10.21
C ALA A 74 7.48 11.27 11.26
#